data_AF-A0A1Q4A254-F1
#
_entry.id   AF-A0A1Q4A254-F1
#
_cell.length_a   1.000
_cell.length_b   1.000
_cell.length_c   1.000
_cell.angle_alpha   90.00
_cell.angle_beta   90.00
_cell.angle_gamma   90.00
#
_symmetry.space_group_name_H-M   'P 1'
#
loop_
_entity.id
_entity.type
_entity.pdbx_description
1 polymer ?
#
loop_
_entity_poly.entity_id
_entity_poly.type
_entity_poly.pdbx_seq_one_letter_code
_entity_poly.pdbx_strand_id
1 'polypeptide(L)'
;MAAAAAVLALAGCTVSAPEPLPTAGGDGIDLDVGPRTSFVDAGPSGVTVADGDDWSLPGWVRPAPNSGYFSEEADASELVAVRSVDLSWRQLRPTAEKRIDRTSAGDAQGMSFDALDAQLRQPGDFWMRIFASGEDWAPAWVAEECGVSSYGPDYDGQRHLPIWNECVWGHLMDTYRMLFVDLGLASDPRLRFVYVPGAFTWAEYDYEMVTAAADAGELDEKSYLAWYGHAWSDLVAIFGEHADKLVFTGEDYPWGPFGAADDLLARQAVDAGMGIRTGITELSNFHLSEAPAYGSHVQPDGHMTVDESLPIHSGRYVVATENECFTDCGYQTDDVYYAVRQANLKALQLRVNWMYVVPGPSYMAEYPEQWDWLRLSLGQRADTSADAWAAFRDAEDSYWADPESGPFDDPASWPDRPWVRNLERWLVQVDEPGSVAHRTDADVHEHVFEEDNGVAHEGLSTDVAAGDTGFALDVDPRFAAAASGRVVLKVTFLDAGSGAFAIDTGAGSSAAVERTGSGAWRTATIALPDGALAASAGASARLRISLASGADDLVVRFARLVRVTG
;
A
#
# COMPACT_ATOMS: atom_id res chain seq x y z
N MET A 1 17.00 -62.80 -17.82
CA MET A 1 16.14 -62.05 -16.89
C MET A 1 16.58 -60.60 -16.95
N ALA A 2 15.85 -59.79 -17.70
CA ALA A 2 16.06 -58.36 -17.82
C ALA A 2 14.95 -57.66 -17.02
N ALA A 3 15.33 -56.84 -16.05
CA ALA A 3 14.41 -55.99 -15.30
C ALA A 3 14.51 -54.57 -15.88
N ALA A 4 13.42 -54.11 -16.48
CA ALA A 4 13.25 -52.72 -16.90
C ALA A 4 12.61 -51.95 -15.75
N ALA A 5 13.26 -50.88 -15.30
CA ALA A 5 12.68 -49.89 -14.40
C ALA A 5 11.92 -48.86 -15.23
N ALA A 6 10.62 -48.70 -14.96
CA ALA A 6 9.80 -47.66 -15.56
C ALA A 6 10.01 -46.34 -14.82
N VAL A 7 10.46 -45.32 -15.53
CA VAL A 7 10.49 -43.92 -15.07
C VAL A 7 9.10 -43.34 -15.35
N LEU A 8 8.37 -42.99 -14.29
CA LEU A 8 7.13 -42.21 -14.36
C LEU A 8 7.51 -40.73 -14.53
N ALA A 9 7.18 -40.17 -15.69
CA ALA A 9 7.24 -38.73 -15.93
C ALA A 9 6.04 -38.06 -15.25
N LEU A 10 6.29 -37.30 -14.18
CA LEU A 10 5.34 -36.34 -13.65
C LEU A 10 5.34 -35.13 -14.57
N ALA A 11 4.36 -35.05 -15.46
CA ALA A 11 4.03 -33.82 -16.16
C ALA A 11 3.46 -32.84 -15.14
N GLY A 12 4.30 -31.93 -14.64
CA GLY A 12 3.84 -30.78 -13.90
C GLY A 12 2.93 -29.95 -14.79
N CYS A 13 1.64 -29.92 -14.47
CA CYS A 13 0.77 -28.86 -14.95
C CYS A 13 1.24 -27.58 -14.26
N THR A 14 2.12 -26.82 -14.91
CA THR A 14 2.34 -25.43 -14.54
C THR A 14 1.02 -24.72 -14.81
N VAL A 15 0.23 -24.53 -13.76
CA VAL A 15 -0.86 -23.55 -13.79
C VAL A 15 -0.15 -22.22 -13.94
N SER A 16 -0.06 -21.74 -15.18
CA SER A 16 0.37 -20.37 -15.44
C SER A 16 -0.56 -19.46 -14.64
N ALA A 17 0.02 -18.63 -13.77
CA ALA A 17 -0.74 -17.64 -13.05
C ALA A 17 -1.57 -16.83 -14.07
N PRO A 18 -2.87 -16.62 -13.80
CA PRO A 18 -3.71 -15.83 -14.69
C PRO A 18 -3.08 -14.45 -14.94
N GLU A 19 -3.18 -13.96 -16.16
CA GLU A 19 -2.59 -12.67 -16.55
C GLU A 19 -3.23 -11.51 -15.76
N PRO A 20 -2.46 -10.44 -15.45
CA PRO A 20 -3.00 -9.23 -14.81
C PRO A 20 -4.17 -8.63 -15.60
N LEU A 21 -5.13 -8.03 -14.88
CA LEU A 21 -6.23 -7.29 -15.52
C LEU A 21 -5.70 -6.03 -16.23
N PRO A 22 -6.32 -5.57 -17.33
CA PRO A 22 -5.90 -4.35 -18.00
C PRO A 22 -5.98 -3.14 -17.06
N THR A 23 -5.13 -2.14 -17.29
CA THR A 23 -5.20 -0.83 -16.61
C THR A 23 -6.62 -0.28 -16.67
N ALA A 24 -7.05 0.39 -15.60
CA ALA A 24 -8.37 1.02 -15.60
C ALA A 24 -8.50 2.13 -16.63
N GLY A 25 -9.73 2.52 -16.93
CA GLY A 25 -10.05 3.61 -17.84
C GLY A 25 -11.49 4.10 -17.66
N GLY A 26 -11.65 5.41 -17.70
CA GLY A 26 -12.95 6.07 -17.81
C GLY A 26 -13.30 6.39 -19.26
N ASP A 27 -14.54 6.83 -19.52
CA ASP A 27 -14.92 7.35 -20.83
C ASP A 27 -14.15 8.64 -21.12
N GLY A 28 -13.03 8.51 -21.82
CA GLY A 28 -12.14 9.62 -22.19
C GLY A 28 -10.95 9.88 -21.26
N ILE A 29 -10.66 9.01 -20.28
CA ILE A 29 -9.44 9.11 -19.47
C ILE A 29 -8.41 8.09 -19.98
N ASP A 30 -7.37 8.58 -20.64
CA ASP A 30 -6.23 7.76 -21.07
C ASP A 30 -5.26 7.56 -19.90
N LEU A 31 -5.25 6.36 -19.32
CA LEU A 31 -4.31 6.00 -18.27
C LEU A 31 -2.98 5.48 -18.82
N ASP A 32 -2.85 5.17 -20.11
CA ASP A 32 -1.58 4.72 -20.73
C ASP A 32 -0.66 5.91 -21.09
N VAL A 33 -0.71 6.95 -20.26
CA VAL A 33 0.12 8.14 -20.36
C VAL A 33 1.38 7.99 -19.51
N GLY A 34 2.53 8.34 -20.10
CA GLY A 34 3.80 8.38 -19.40
C GLY A 34 3.91 9.54 -18.40
N PRO A 35 5.13 9.83 -17.90
CA PRO A 35 5.37 10.93 -16.97
C PRO A 35 4.94 12.28 -17.54
N ARG A 36 4.33 13.11 -16.69
CA ARG A 36 3.95 14.51 -16.95
C ARG A 36 5.14 15.46 -16.83
N THR A 37 6.13 15.10 -16.01
CA THR A 37 7.36 15.87 -15.80
C THR A 37 8.53 15.26 -16.57
N SER A 38 9.37 16.12 -17.16
CA SER A 38 10.56 15.67 -17.89
C SER A 38 11.58 15.05 -16.95
N PHE A 39 12.17 13.94 -17.37
CA PHE A 39 13.23 13.27 -16.62
C PHE A 39 14.46 14.17 -16.45
N VAL A 40 14.88 14.38 -15.21
CA VAL A 40 16.16 15.01 -14.88
C VAL A 40 17.24 13.94 -14.95
N ASP A 41 18.09 14.01 -15.96
CA ASP A 41 19.18 13.07 -16.19
C ASP A 41 20.52 13.60 -15.61
N ALA A 42 21.51 12.73 -15.47
CA ALA A 42 22.84 13.06 -14.96
C ALA A 42 23.64 14.02 -15.86
N GLY A 43 23.22 14.22 -17.11
CA GLY A 43 23.87 15.11 -18.06
C GLY A 43 25.25 14.63 -18.52
N PRO A 44 25.96 15.42 -19.35
CA PRO A 44 27.24 15.02 -19.95
C PRO A 44 28.41 14.95 -18.97
N SER A 45 28.30 15.63 -17.82
CA SER A 45 29.27 15.56 -16.70
C SER A 45 29.13 14.28 -15.87
N GLY A 46 28.05 13.53 -16.04
CA GLY A 46 27.73 12.36 -15.22
C GLY A 46 27.12 12.71 -13.85
N VAL A 47 26.92 14.00 -13.54
CA VAL A 47 26.19 14.49 -12.36
C VAL A 47 25.40 15.74 -12.73
N THR A 48 24.14 15.78 -12.29
CA THR A 48 23.28 16.98 -12.26
C THR A 48 22.67 17.12 -10.88
N VAL A 49 22.71 18.32 -10.29
CA VAL A 49 22.15 18.59 -8.95
C VAL A 49 20.99 19.58 -9.08
N ALA A 50 19.86 19.25 -8.49
CA ALA A 50 18.67 20.09 -8.39
C ALA A 50 18.31 20.32 -6.91
N ASP A 51 17.58 21.40 -6.64
CA ASP A 51 17.12 21.72 -5.28
C ASP A 51 15.86 20.93 -4.94
N GLY A 52 15.69 20.55 -3.67
CA GLY A 52 14.54 19.76 -3.21
C GLY A 52 14.61 18.29 -3.61
N ASP A 53 13.45 17.62 -3.54
CA ASP A 53 13.28 16.26 -4.07
C ASP A 53 13.07 16.27 -5.58
N ASP A 54 13.49 15.21 -6.24
CA ASP A 54 13.26 14.98 -7.66
C ASP A 54 12.50 13.67 -7.85
N TRP A 55 11.23 13.77 -8.24
CA TRP A 55 10.31 12.66 -8.47
C TRP A 55 10.29 12.19 -9.93
N SER A 56 11.01 12.86 -10.83
CA SER A 56 10.94 12.61 -12.28
C SER A 56 11.31 11.16 -12.67
N LEU A 57 10.61 10.64 -13.68
CA LEU A 57 10.82 9.30 -14.24
C LEU A 57 11.09 9.37 -15.75
N PRO A 58 11.79 8.38 -16.34
CA PRO A 58 12.03 8.32 -17.78
C PRO A 58 10.74 8.22 -18.61
N GLY A 59 10.75 8.76 -19.84
CA GLY A 59 9.54 8.83 -20.68
C GLY A 59 8.98 7.48 -21.16
N TRP A 60 9.70 6.37 -20.99
CA TRP A 60 9.24 5.03 -21.36
C TRP A 60 8.27 4.43 -20.31
N VAL A 61 8.26 4.96 -19.09
CA VAL A 61 7.49 4.41 -17.98
C VAL A 61 5.99 4.53 -18.23
N ARG A 62 5.24 3.49 -17.90
CA ARG A 62 3.78 3.41 -17.99
C ARG A 62 3.20 2.83 -16.71
N PRO A 63 1.93 3.12 -16.35
CA PRO A 63 1.28 2.47 -15.22
C PRO A 63 1.28 0.95 -15.37
N ALA A 64 1.27 0.26 -14.23
CA ALA A 64 1.06 -1.18 -14.23
C ALA A 64 -0.38 -1.52 -14.71
N PRO A 65 -0.60 -2.75 -15.18
CA PRO A 65 -1.95 -3.27 -15.31
C PRO A 65 -2.63 -3.33 -13.93
N ASN A 66 -3.96 -3.20 -13.89
CA ASN A 66 -4.76 -3.26 -12.66
C ASN A 66 -4.22 -2.36 -11.53
N SER A 67 -3.94 -1.10 -11.85
CA SER A 67 -3.49 -0.10 -10.89
C SER A 67 -4.06 1.28 -11.21
N GLY A 68 -4.01 2.18 -10.24
CA GLY A 68 -4.35 3.59 -10.43
C GLY A 68 -5.08 4.21 -9.25
N TYR A 69 -5.75 5.33 -9.56
CA TYR A 69 -6.52 6.12 -8.61
C TYR A 69 -8.01 5.88 -8.73
N PHE A 70 -8.68 5.85 -7.59
CA PHE A 70 -10.13 5.75 -7.49
C PHE A 70 -10.66 6.68 -6.40
N SER A 71 -11.93 7.07 -6.55
CA SER A 71 -12.65 7.99 -5.67
C SER A 71 -14.16 7.83 -5.90
N GLU A 72 -15.01 8.56 -5.18
CA GLU A 72 -16.44 8.67 -5.48
C GLU A 72 -16.66 9.21 -6.89
N GLU A 73 -15.88 10.23 -7.28
CA GLU A 73 -15.98 10.89 -8.58
C GLU A 73 -14.73 10.67 -9.43
N ALA A 74 -14.91 10.57 -10.76
CA ALA A 74 -13.79 10.53 -11.69
C ALA A 74 -13.28 11.95 -11.99
N ASP A 75 -11.97 12.11 -12.05
CA ASP A 75 -11.30 13.38 -12.38
C ASP A 75 -10.22 13.14 -13.45
N ALA A 76 -10.49 13.62 -14.67
CA ALA A 76 -9.57 13.47 -15.79
C ALA A 76 -8.30 14.34 -15.68
N SER A 77 -8.37 15.50 -15.00
CA SER A 77 -7.19 16.34 -14.75
C SER A 77 -6.19 15.63 -13.86
N GLU A 78 -6.69 14.86 -12.91
CA GLU A 78 -5.88 14.17 -11.89
C GLU A 78 -5.71 12.67 -12.15
N LEU A 79 -6.24 12.18 -13.28
CA LEU A 79 -6.20 10.76 -13.69
C LEU A 79 -6.87 9.82 -12.69
N VAL A 80 -7.86 10.32 -11.94
CA VAL A 80 -8.77 9.50 -11.14
C VAL A 80 -9.80 8.90 -12.08
N ALA A 81 -9.64 7.63 -12.42
CA ALA A 81 -10.38 7.01 -13.52
C ALA A 81 -11.58 6.16 -13.08
N VAL A 82 -11.58 5.73 -11.82
CA VAL A 82 -12.57 4.78 -11.31
C VAL A 82 -13.43 5.47 -10.26
N ARG A 83 -14.68 5.74 -10.63
CA ARG A 83 -15.69 6.33 -9.76
C ARG A 83 -16.41 5.27 -8.93
N SER A 84 -17.12 5.67 -7.88
CA SER A 84 -17.93 4.73 -7.11
C SER A 84 -19.26 4.39 -7.80
N VAL A 85 -19.80 3.24 -7.41
CA VAL A 85 -21.22 2.95 -7.39
C VAL A 85 -21.57 2.60 -5.95
N ASP A 86 -22.21 3.54 -5.26
CA ASP A 86 -22.57 3.41 -3.84
C ASP A 86 -24.04 3.05 -3.70
N LEU A 87 -24.33 2.06 -2.85
CA LEU A 87 -25.67 1.52 -2.65
C LEU A 87 -25.88 1.21 -1.18
N SER A 88 -27.08 1.46 -0.65
CA SER A 88 -27.46 0.86 0.63
C SER A 88 -28.11 -0.49 0.46
N TRP A 89 -27.94 -1.38 1.45
CA TRP A 89 -28.61 -2.67 1.42
C TRP A 89 -30.15 -2.51 1.44
N ARG A 90 -30.66 -1.51 2.16
CA ARG A 90 -32.07 -1.12 2.18
C ARG A 90 -32.57 -0.69 0.79
N GLN A 91 -31.77 0.06 0.04
CA GLN A 91 -32.10 0.45 -1.33
C GLN A 91 -32.22 -0.78 -2.24
N LEU A 92 -31.29 -1.72 -2.12
CA LEU A 92 -31.27 -2.93 -2.95
C LEU A 92 -32.35 -3.94 -2.57
N ARG A 93 -32.67 -4.06 -1.28
CA ARG A 93 -33.61 -5.05 -0.70
C ARG A 93 -34.59 -4.39 0.27
N PRO A 94 -35.49 -3.49 -0.19
CA PRO A 94 -36.41 -2.78 0.70
C PRO A 94 -37.46 -3.68 1.36
N THR A 95 -37.63 -4.91 0.84
CA THR A 95 -38.58 -5.91 1.35
C THR A 95 -37.93 -7.29 1.38
N ALA A 96 -38.52 -8.22 2.14
CA ALA A 96 -38.08 -9.62 2.21
C ALA A 96 -38.21 -10.39 0.88
N GLU A 97 -38.85 -9.82 -0.15
CA GLU A 97 -38.87 -10.42 -1.48
C GLU A 97 -37.45 -10.64 -2.01
N LYS A 98 -37.19 -11.82 -2.60
CA LYS A 98 -35.90 -12.18 -3.20
C LYS A 98 -35.76 -11.55 -4.59
N ARG A 99 -35.64 -10.21 -4.63
CA ARG A 99 -35.37 -9.42 -5.84
C ARG A 99 -34.56 -8.17 -5.50
N ILE A 100 -33.69 -7.75 -6.40
CA ILE A 100 -32.99 -6.46 -6.31
C ILE A 100 -33.89 -5.35 -6.86
N ASP A 101 -34.09 -4.29 -6.08
CA ASP A 101 -34.61 -3.03 -6.60
C ASP A 101 -33.48 -2.26 -7.31
N ARG A 102 -33.72 -1.93 -8.57
CA ARG A 102 -32.73 -1.28 -9.46
C ARG A 102 -33.04 0.19 -9.70
N THR A 103 -34.18 0.66 -9.22
CA THR A 103 -34.83 1.92 -9.65
C THR A 103 -35.05 2.91 -8.51
N SER A 104 -35.00 2.45 -7.27
CA SER A 104 -35.09 3.31 -6.10
C SER A 104 -33.74 3.97 -5.79
N ALA A 105 -33.79 5.23 -5.34
CA ALA A 105 -32.66 5.90 -4.71
C ALA A 105 -32.44 5.38 -3.28
N GLY A 106 -31.28 5.66 -2.71
CA GLY A 106 -30.92 5.26 -1.36
C GLY A 106 -30.09 6.32 -0.65
N ASP A 107 -29.75 6.03 0.59
CA ASP A 107 -28.90 6.85 1.44
C ASP A 107 -28.16 5.96 2.46
N ALA A 108 -26.98 6.41 2.87
CA ALA A 108 -26.18 5.91 3.98
C ALA A 108 -25.13 6.97 4.35
N GLN A 109 -24.71 7.06 5.61
CA GLN A 109 -23.66 8.00 6.06
C GLN A 109 -23.88 9.47 5.63
N GLY A 110 -25.14 9.92 5.61
CA GLY A 110 -25.49 11.27 5.15
C GLY A 110 -25.34 11.49 3.62
N MET A 111 -24.86 10.52 2.87
CA MET A 111 -24.79 10.53 1.42
C MET A 111 -26.12 10.11 0.80
N SER A 112 -26.44 10.66 -0.38
CA SER A 112 -27.60 10.27 -1.18
C SER A 112 -27.13 9.56 -2.45
N PHE A 113 -27.72 8.41 -2.75
CA PHE A 113 -27.35 7.57 -3.87
C PHE A 113 -28.47 7.53 -4.92
N ASP A 114 -28.09 7.72 -6.17
CA ASP A 114 -28.96 7.45 -7.31
C ASP A 114 -29.33 5.97 -7.38
N ALA A 115 -30.36 5.64 -8.16
CA ALA A 115 -30.73 4.26 -8.42
C ALA A 115 -29.61 3.47 -9.11
N LEU A 116 -29.49 2.16 -8.82
CA LEU A 116 -28.50 1.26 -9.43
C LEU A 116 -28.44 1.39 -10.96
N ASP A 117 -29.58 1.36 -11.64
CA ASP A 117 -29.63 1.50 -13.11
C ASP A 117 -29.16 2.88 -13.60
N ALA A 118 -29.32 3.94 -12.79
CA ALA A 118 -28.82 5.26 -13.14
C ALA A 118 -27.29 5.33 -13.00
N GLN A 119 -26.74 4.82 -11.91
CA GLN A 119 -25.29 4.78 -11.67
C GLN A 119 -24.57 3.87 -12.69
N LEU A 120 -25.12 2.70 -13.02
CA LEU A 120 -24.52 1.77 -13.99
C LEU A 120 -24.58 2.25 -15.45
N ARG A 121 -25.50 3.19 -15.77
CA ARG A 121 -25.58 3.83 -17.09
C ARG A 121 -24.49 4.88 -17.31
N GLN A 122 -23.90 5.41 -16.23
CA GLN A 122 -22.77 6.31 -16.38
C GLN A 122 -21.59 5.51 -16.97
N PRO A 123 -20.87 6.07 -17.95
CA PRO A 123 -19.82 5.36 -18.64
C PRO A 123 -18.55 5.28 -17.77
N GLY A 124 -17.55 4.55 -18.25
CA GLY A 124 -16.29 4.32 -17.53
C GLY A 124 -16.34 3.17 -16.53
N ASP A 125 -15.17 2.85 -16.02
CA ASP A 125 -14.97 1.87 -14.96
C ASP A 125 -15.49 2.37 -13.61
N PHE A 126 -15.82 1.43 -12.73
CA PHE A 126 -16.30 1.73 -11.40
C PHE A 126 -15.83 0.70 -10.38
N TRP A 127 -15.73 1.17 -9.14
CA TRP A 127 -15.69 0.31 -7.97
C TRP A 127 -17.06 0.36 -7.28
N MET A 128 -17.34 -0.61 -6.41
CA MET A 128 -18.65 -0.70 -5.77
C MET A 128 -18.52 -0.87 -4.27
N ARG A 129 -19.41 -0.19 -3.54
CA ARG A 129 -19.57 -0.32 -2.10
C ARG A 129 -21.04 -0.50 -1.78
N ILE A 130 -21.30 -1.45 -0.87
CA ILE A 130 -22.64 -1.69 -0.34
C ILE A 130 -22.61 -1.34 1.14
N PHE A 131 -23.32 -0.31 1.56
CA PHE A 131 -23.51 -0.01 2.97
C PHE A 131 -24.49 -1.03 3.56
N ALA A 132 -23.97 -1.99 4.31
CA ALA A 132 -24.66 -3.25 4.58
C ALA A 132 -25.09 -3.48 6.03
N SER A 133 -24.68 -2.66 6.99
CA SER A 133 -24.94 -2.97 8.41
C SER A 133 -25.68 -1.90 9.19
N GLY A 134 -25.63 -0.62 8.83
CA GLY A 134 -26.20 0.43 9.67
C GLY A 134 -27.72 0.34 9.82
N GLU A 135 -28.23 0.68 10.99
CA GLU A 135 -29.65 0.55 11.34
C GLU A 135 -30.57 1.32 10.38
N ASP A 136 -30.08 2.43 9.80
CA ASP A 136 -30.81 3.28 8.86
C ASP A 136 -30.63 2.91 7.38
N TRP A 137 -29.70 2.02 7.04
CA TRP A 137 -29.43 1.64 5.65
C TRP A 137 -29.34 0.14 5.40
N ALA A 138 -29.44 -0.68 6.45
CA ALA A 138 -29.84 -2.07 6.36
C ALA A 138 -31.38 -2.18 6.31
N PRO A 139 -31.95 -3.20 5.64
CA PRO A 139 -33.40 -3.37 5.62
C PRO A 139 -33.96 -3.75 6.99
N ALA A 140 -34.95 -3.01 7.48
CA ALA A 140 -35.56 -3.25 8.79
C ALA A 140 -36.13 -4.67 8.96
N TRP A 141 -36.61 -5.28 7.86
CA TRP A 141 -37.15 -6.63 7.87
C TRP A 141 -36.09 -7.69 8.22
N VAL A 142 -34.80 -7.45 7.95
CA VAL A 142 -33.71 -8.37 8.30
C VAL A 142 -33.55 -8.44 9.82
N ALA A 143 -33.53 -7.29 10.49
CA ALA A 143 -33.43 -7.23 11.95
C ALA A 143 -34.64 -7.89 12.62
N GLU A 144 -35.85 -7.63 12.12
CA GLU A 144 -37.09 -8.24 12.63
C GLU A 144 -37.10 -9.76 12.44
N GLU A 145 -36.75 -10.25 11.24
CA GLU A 145 -36.76 -11.68 10.93
C GLU A 145 -35.68 -12.46 11.68
N CYS A 146 -34.47 -11.90 11.77
CA CYS A 146 -33.35 -12.52 12.47
C CYS A 146 -33.39 -12.34 14.00
N GLY A 147 -34.27 -11.46 14.50
CA GLY A 147 -34.42 -11.20 15.93
C GLY A 147 -33.17 -10.59 16.57
N VAL A 148 -32.45 -9.75 15.84
CA VAL A 148 -31.20 -9.12 16.28
C VAL A 148 -31.40 -7.64 16.63
N SER A 149 -30.57 -7.11 17.52
CA SER A 149 -30.42 -5.69 17.80
C SER A 149 -29.12 -5.15 17.22
N SER A 150 -29.05 -3.85 16.97
CA SER A 150 -27.84 -3.17 16.54
C SER A 150 -26.86 -2.92 17.70
N TYR A 151 -25.57 -2.83 17.41
CA TYR A 151 -24.48 -2.40 18.31
C TYR A 151 -24.03 -0.96 18.00
N GLY A 152 -23.26 -0.34 18.89
CA GLY A 152 -22.82 1.06 18.78
C GLY A 152 -23.49 2.01 19.80
N PRO A 153 -23.49 3.34 19.60
CA PRO A 153 -23.01 4.00 18.38
C PRO A 153 -21.48 3.89 18.20
N ASP A 154 -21.03 3.96 16.95
CA ASP A 154 -19.62 4.14 16.59
C ASP A 154 -19.17 5.62 16.69
N TYR A 155 -17.96 5.90 16.21
CA TYR A 155 -17.39 7.25 16.18
C TYR A 155 -18.20 8.30 15.37
N ASP A 156 -19.02 7.88 14.41
CA ASP A 156 -19.93 8.74 13.62
C ASP A 156 -21.37 8.73 14.16
N GLY A 157 -21.60 8.12 15.33
CA GLY A 157 -22.90 8.07 15.98
C GLY A 157 -23.83 6.98 15.43
N GLN A 158 -23.33 6.05 14.63
CA GLN A 158 -24.09 5.08 13.86
C GLN A 158 -24.18 3.74 14.59
N ARG A 159 -25.33 3.06 14.44
CA ARG A 159 -25.56 1.74 15.01
C ARG A 159 -25.62 0.69 13.91
N HIS A 160 -25.10 -0.52 14.17
CA HIS A 160 -24.94 -1.54 13.14
C HIS A 160 -25.50 -2.91 13.52
N LEU A 161 -26.13 -3.57 12.56
CA LEU A 161 -26.55 -4.96 12.66
C LEU A 161 -25.33 -5.89 12.77
N PRO A 162 -25.40 -6.95 13.59
CA PRO A 162 -24.32 -7.92 13.76
C PRO A 162 -24.21 -8.81 12.52
N ILE A 163 -23.30 -8.48 11.61
CA ILE A 163 -23.05 -9.30 10.41
C ILE A 163 -22.51 -10.69 10.73
N TRP A 164 -21.99 -10.90 11.95
CA TRP A 164 -21.60 -12.20 12.49
C TRP A 164 -22.77 -13.09 12.94
N ASN A 165 -24.01 -12.59 12.85
CA ASN A 165 -25.19 -13.43 13.01
C ASN A 165 -25.50 -14.18 11.70
N GLU A 166 -25.54 -15.51 11.74
CA GLU A 166 -25.78 -16.36 10.56
C GLU A 166 -27.03 -16.01 9.74
N CYS A 167 -28.12 -15.57 10.39
CA CYS A 167 -29.33 -15.16 9.68
C CYS A 167 -29.09 -13.85 8.91
N VAL A 168 -28.45 -12.87 9.55
CA VAL A 168 -28.10 -11.59 8.92
C VAL A 168 -27.12 -11.82 7.77
N TRP A 169 -26.05 -12.59 8.02
CA TRP A 169 -25.05 -12.97 7.02
C TRP A 169 -25.68 -13.68 5.83
N GLY A 170 -26.56 -14.65 6.05
CA GLY A 170 -27.26 -15.37 5.00
C GLY A 170 -28.09 -14.47 4.09
N HIS A 171 -28.81 -13.48 4.66
CA HIS A 171 -29.57 -12.51 3.87
C HIS A 171 -28.66 -11.55 3.08
N LEU A 172 -27.50 -11.21 3.65
CA LEU A 172 -26.50 -10.41 2.97
C LEU A 172 -25.91 -11.20 1.78
N MET A 173 -25.52 -12.46 1.99
CA MET A 173 -25.03 -13.35 0.93
C MET A 173 -26.06 -13.57 -0.19
N ASP A 174 -27.35 -13.72 0.14
CA ASP A 174 -28.42 -13.75 -0.86
C ASP A 174 -28.42 -12.46 -1.71
N THR A 175 -28.16 -11.31 -1.10
CA THR A 175 -28.10 -10.02 -1.79
C THR A 175 -26.88 -9.91 -2.69
N TYR A 176 -25.70 -10.30 -2.20
CA TYR A 176 -24.47 -10.37 -3.00
C TYR A 176 -24.63 -11.30 -4.20
N ARG A 177 -25.21 -12.49 -4.01
CA ARG A 177 -25.48 -13.43 -5.11
C ARG A 177 -26.41 -12.82 -6.15
N MET A 178 -27.53 -12.23 -5.73
CA MET A 178 -28.47 -11.63 -6.68
C MET A 178 -27.84 -10.47 -7.45
N LEU A 179 -27.07 -9.61 -6.78
CA LEU A 179 -26.46 -8.43 -7.40
C LEU A 179 -25.28 -8.79 -8.32
N PHE A 180 -24.35 -9.63 -7.86
CA PHE A 180 -23.11 -9.90 -8.57
C PHE A 180 -23.19 -11.07 -9.54
N VAL A 181 -23.96 -12.11 -9.21
CA VAL A 181 -24.10 -13.31 -10.04
C VAL A 181 -25.35 -13.21 -10.93
N ASP A 182 -26.53 -13.03 -10.34
CA ASP A 182 -27.79 -13.11 -11.11
C ASP A 182 -27.97 -11.90 -12.05
N LEU A 183 -27.53 -10.70 -11.65
CA LEU A 183 -27.47 -9.53 -12.53
C LEU A 183 -26.17 -9.43 -13.34
N GLY A 184 -25.19 -10.30 -13.10
CA GLY A 184 -23.94 -10.41 -13.87
C GLY A 184 -22.88 -9.34 -13.58
N LEU A 185 -22.98 -8.57 -12.49
CA LEU A 185 -22.01 -7.50 -12.21
C LEU A 185 -20.59 -8.01 -11.93
N ALA A 186 -20.41 -9.20 -11.32
CA ALA A 186 -19.06 -9.76 -11.14
C ALA A 186 -18.33 -9.93 -12.48
N SER A 187 -19.08 -10.30 -13.52
CA SER A 187 -18.58 -10.46 -14.89
C SER A 187 -18.53 -9.17 -15.71
N ASP A 188 -19.05 -8.04 -15.20
CA ASP A 188 -18.94 -6.75 -15.90
C ASP A 188 -17.45 -6.34 -15.95
N PRO A 189 -16.85 -6.17 -17.15
CA PRO A 189 -15.46 -5.78 -17.26
C PRO A 189 -15.17 -4.38 -16.72
N ARG A 190 -16.20 -3.53 -16.55
CA ARG A 190 -16.07 -2.19 -15.96
C ARG A 190 -16.00 -2.21 -14.43
N LEU A 191 -16.54 -3.25 -13.79
CA LEU A 191 -16.41 -3.42 -12.35
C LEU A 191 -14.97 -3.81 -12.04
N ARG A 192 -14.24 -2.90 -11.39
CA ARG A 192 -12.84 -3.12 -11.00
C ARG A 192 -12.74 -3.90 -9.69
N PHE A 193 -13.46 -3.47 -8.67
CA PHE A 193 -13.51 -4.17 -7.39
C PHE A 193 -14.72 -3.77 -6.54
N VAL A 194 -14.93 -4.51 -5.46
CA VAL A 194 -16.02 -4.36 -4.51
C VAL A 194 -15.46 -4.37 -3.09
N TYR A 195 -15.80 -3.36 -2.30
CA TYR A 195 -15.54 -3.35 -0.87
C TYR A 195 -16.47 -4.33 -0.16
N VAL A 196 -15.89 -5.23 0.63
CA VAL A 196 -16.61 -6.27 1.35
C VAL A 196 -16.11 -6.42 2.79
N PRO A 197 -16.99 -6.76 3.74
CA PRO A 197 -18.40 -7.17 3.55
C PRO A 197 -19.39 -6.01 3.33
N GLY A 198 -18.91 -4.76 3.32
CA GLY A 198 -19.80 -3.60 3.21
C GLY A 198 -20.23 -3.04 4.58
N ALA A 199 -19.57 -3.49 5.63
CA ALA A 199 -19.80 -3.11 7.02
C ALA A 199 -18.43 -2.81 7.62
N PHE A 200 -18.30 -1.83 8.50
CA PHE A 200 -19.26 -0.97 9.18
C PHE A 200 -19.35 0.44 8.59
N THR A 201 -19.11 1.50 9.36
CA THR A 201 -19.12 2.88 8.87
C THR A 201 -18.13 3.07 7.74
N TRP A 202 -18.51 3.90 6.75
CA TRP A 202 -17.84 4.02 5.44
C TRP A 202 -17.67 2.71 4.65
N ALA A 203 -18.32 1.63 5.09
CA ALA A 203 -18.16 0.24 4.66
C ALA A 203 -16.79 -0.39 4.97
N GLU A 204 -16.18 0.07 6.05
CA GLU A 204 -14.87 -0.36 6.53
C GLU A 204 -15.01 -1.32 7.71
N TYR A 205 -14.33 -2.47 7.65
CA TYR A 205 -14.49 -3.51 8.65
C TYR A 205 -13.74 -3.15 9.94
N ASP A 206 -14.38 -2.34 10.76
CA ASP A 206 -13.93 -1.93 12.09
C ASP A 206 -14.36 -2.93 13.18
N TYR A 207 -13.49 -3.16 14.15
CA TYR A 207 -13.75 -4.00 15.32
C TYR A 207 -14.59 -3.33 16.40
N GLU A 208 -14.86 -2.02 16.36
CA GLU A 208 -15.61 -1.31 17.41
C GLU A 208 -16.95 -2.00 17.74
N MET A 209 -17.70 -2.40 16.71
CA MET A 209 -18.99 -3.09 16.90
C MET A 209 -18.83 -4.51 17.46
N VAL A 210 -17.76 -5.21 17.07
CA VAL A 210 -17.42 -6.55 17.55
C VAL A 210 -17.03 -6.48 19.03
N THR A 211 -16.20 -5.50 19.40
CA THR A 211 -15.78 -5.20 20.77
C THR A 211 -16.96 -4.84 21.64
N ALA A 212 -17.87 -3.98 21.18
CA ALA A 212 -19.08 -3.63 21.93
C ALA A 212 -19.97 -4.85 22.23
N ALA A 213 -20.08 -5.79 21.29
CA ALA A 213 -20.82 -7.03 21.49
C ALA A 213 -20.12 -8.00 22.45
N ALA A 214 -18.78 -8.08 22.38
CA ALA A 214 -17.96 -8.89 23.28
C ALA A 214 -18.04 -8.37 24.72
N ASP A 215 -17.89 -7.05 24.93
CA ASP A 215 -17.99 -6.40 26.23
C ASP A 215 -19.38 -6.54 26.87
N ALA A 216 -20.43 -6.57 26.05
CA ALA A 216 -21.80 -6.85 26.50
C ALA A 216 -22.01 -8.34 26.88
N GLY A 217 -21.06 -9.23 26.57
CA GLY A 217 -21.18 -10.67 26.75
C GLY A 217 -22.16 -11.33 25.77
N GLU A 218 -22.46 -10.66 24.65
CA GLU A 218 -23.40 -11.11 23.62
C GLU A 218 -22.69 -11.78 22.44
N LEU A 219 -21.36 -11.61 22.34
CA LEU A 219 -20.48 -12.31 21.41
C LEU A 219 -19.31 -12.93 22.17
N ASP A 220 -19.04 -14.21 21.93
CA ASP A 220 -17.86 -14.89 22.46
C ASP A 220 -16.87 -15.23 21.34
N GLU A 221 -15.59 -15.33 21.70
CA GLU A 221 -14.47 -15.65 20.79
C GLU A 221 -14.78 -16.83 19.88
N LYS A 222 -15.28 -17.94 20.45
CA LYS A 222 -15.54 -19.16 19.68
C LYS A 222 -16.65 -18.94 18.65
N SER A 223 -17.71 -18.25 19.03
CA SER A 223 -18.83 -17.93 18.14
C SER A 223 -18.40 -17.01 17.01
N TYR A 224 -17.61 -15.97 17.32
CA TYR A 224 -17.07 -15.04 16.32
C TYR A 224 -16.14 -15.73 15.33
N LEU A 225 -15.14 -16.47 15.83
CA LEU A 225 -14.17 -17.17 14.99
C LEU A 225 -14.81 -18.30 14.16
N ALA A 226 -15.89 -18.92 14.66
CA ALA A 226 -16.65 -19.89 13.88
C ALA A 226 -17.29 -19.24 12.65
N TRP A 227 -17.93 -18.08 12.81
CA TRP A 227 -18.51 -17.32 11.70
C TRP A 227 -17.43 -16.80 10.74
N TYR A 228 -16.39 -16.17 11.29
CA TYR A 228 -15.29 -15.61 10.51
C TYR A 228 -14.58 -16.69 9.67
N GLY A 229 -14.51 -17.91 10.22
CA GLY A 229 -13.95 -19.08 9.56
C GLY A 229 -14.57 -19.46 8.22
N HIS A 230 -15.78 -18.99 7.89
CA HIS A 230 -16.40 -19.21 6.58
C HIS A 230 -16.81 -17.95 5.83
N ALA A 231 -17.02 -16.81 6.50
CA ALA A 231 -17.55 -15.59 5.88
C ALA A 231 -16.83 -15.21 4.56
N TRP A 232 -15.50 -15.22 4.55
CA TRP A 232 -14.73 -14.86 3.36
C TRP A 232 -14.81 -15.91 2.26
N SER A 233 -14.78 -17.18 2.64
CA SER A 233 -14.94 -18.27 1.68
C SER A 233 -16.33 -18.28 1.04
N ASP A 234 -17.37 -17.80 1.74
CA ASP A 234 -18.71 -17.64 1.18
C ASP A 234 -18.73 -16.58 0.07
N LEU A 235 -18.15 -15.41 0.33
CA LEU A 235 -18.02 -14.33 -0.66
C LEU A 235 -17.20 -14.77 -1.88
N VAL A 236 -16.05 -15.41 -1.64
CA VAL A 236 -15.19 -15.96 -2.70
C VAL A 236 -15.94 -17.02 -3.51
N ALA A 237 -16.72 -17.89 -2.87
CA ALA A 237 -17.53 -18.88 -3.56
C ALA A 237 -18.66 -18.26 -4.41
N ILE A 238 -19.24 -17.14 -3.97
CA ILE A 238 -20.22 -16.38 -4.76
C ILE A 238 -19.58 -15.78 -6.01
N PHE A 239 -18.40 -15.16 -5.88
CA PHE A 239 -17.71 -14.49 -7.00
C PHE A 239 -17.01 -15.48 -7.94
N GLY A 240 -16.64 -16.67 -7.45
CA GLY A 240 -16.04 -17.73 -8.25
C GLY A 240 -14.75 -17.26 -8.93
N GLU A 241 -14.72 -17.29 -10.26
CA GLU A 241 -13.54 -16.88 -11.03
C GLU A 241 -13.24 -15.38 -10.96
N HIS A 242 -14.14 -14.57 -10.40
CA HIS A 242 -14.00 -13.12 -10.23
C HIS A 242 -13.65 -12.71 -8.79
N ALA A 243 -13.27 -13.66 -7.92
CA ALA A 243 -12.96 -13.38 -6.53
C ALA A 243 -11.82 -12.36 -6.34
N ASP A 244 -10.96 -12.18 -7.35
CA ASP A 244 -9.92 -11.15 -7.40
C ASP A 244 -10.44 -9.71 -7.33
N LYS A 245 -11.73 -9.49 -7.56
CA LYS A 245 -12.41 -8.20 -7.42
C LYS A 245 -12.89 -7.91 -5.99
N LEU A 246 -12.86 -8.88 -5.09
CA LEU A 246 -13.27 -8.69 -3.71
C LEU A 246 -12.14 -8.01 -2.93
N VAL A 247 -12.45 -6.96 -2.20
CA VAL A 247 -11.49 -6.22 -1.36
C VAL A 247 -12.00 -6.23 0.07
N PHE A 248 -11.30 -6.96 0.94
CA PHE A 248 -11.55 -6.89 2.37
C PHE A 248 -11.10 -5.52 2.89
N THR A 249 -11.97 -4.81 3.61
CA THR A 249 -11.74 -3.44 4.09
C THR A 249 -11.44 -3.36 5.59
N GLY A 250 -10.96 -4.46 6.19
CA GLY A 250 -10.63 -4.48 7.61
C GLY A 250 -9.19 -4.11 7.90
N GLU A 251 -8.98 -3.51 9.07
CA GLU A 251 -7.66 -3.17 9.57
C GLU A 251 -6.79 -4.42 9.77
N ASP A 252 -5.50 -4.31 9.42
CA ASP A 252 -4.55 -5.43 9.51
C ASP A 252 -4.03 -5.66 10.94
N TYR A 253 -3.42 -6.80 11.21
CA TYR A 253 -2.86 -7.25 12.49
C TYR A 253 -2.32 -6.15 13.44
N PRO A 254 -2.75 -6.08 14.72
CA PRO A 254 -3.95 -6.61 15.35
C PRO A 254 -4.96 -5.51 15.78
N TRP A 255 -6.25 -5.84 15.85
CA TRP A 255 -7.31 -4.88 16.25
C TRP A 255 -8.48 -5.47 17.02
N GLY A 256 -8.60 -6.80 17.07
CA GLY A 256 -9.79 -7.44 17.60
C GLY A 256 -9.81 -7.59 19.12
N PRO A 257 -11.01 -7.82 19.71
CA PRO A 257 -11.17 -7.93 21.16
C PRO A 257 -10.66 -9.26 21.74
N PHE A 258 -10.27 -10.23 20.90
CA PHE A 258 -9.87 -11.58 21.33
C PHE A 258 -8.35 -11.81 21.28
N GLY A 259 -7.56 -10.76 21.07
CA GLY A 259 -6.09 -10.79 21.08
C GLY A 259 -5.52 -11.76 20.05
N ALA A 260 -4.51 -12.55 20.43
CA ALA A 260 -3.83 -13.48 19.52
C ALA A 260 -4.75 -14.44 18.72
N ALA A 261 -6.00 -14.65 19.16
CA ALA A 261 -6.97 -15.46 18.45
C ALA A 261 -7.58 -14.77 17.20
N ASP A 262 -7.62 -13.43 17.16
CA ASP A 262 -8.16 -12.63 16.05
C ASP A 262 -7.15 -11.67 15.38
N ASP A 263 -5.94 -11.60 15.90
CA ASP A 263 -4.78 -10.93 15.33
C ASP A 263 -4.63 -11.09 13.79
N LEU A 264 -4.73 -12.31 13.25
CA LEU A 264 -4.42 -12.61 11.84
C LEU A 264 -5.66 -12.72 10.93
N LEU A 265 -6.78 -12.16 11.35
CA LEU A 265 -8.04 -12.30 10.63
C LEU A 265 -8.04 -11.59 9.26
N ALA A 266 -7.46 -10.40 9.14
CA ALA A 266 -7.30 -9.73 7.83
C ALA A 266 -6.46 -10.58 6.86
N ARG A 267 -5.39 -11.20 7.37
CA ARG A 267 -4.58 -12.15 6.61
C ARG A 267 -5.39 -13.38 6.17
N GLN A 268 -6.27 -13.89 7.02
CA GLN A 268 -7.15 -15.00 6.66
C GLN A 268 -8.12 -14.64 5.52
N ALA A 269 -8.63 -13.39 5.46
CA ALA A 269 -9.45 -12.91 4.35
C ALA A 269 -8.67 -12.91 3.02
N VAL A 270 -7.43 -12.42 3.07
CA VAL A 270 -6.50 -12.45 1.93
C VAL A 270 -6.21 -13.89 1.48
N ASP A 271 -5.88 -14.79 2.41
CA ASP A 271 -5.58 -16.19 2.10
C ASP A 271 -6.81 -16.95 1.55
N ALA A 272 -8.03 -16.47 1.83
CA ALA A 272 -9.26 -17.00 1.23
C ALA A 272 -9.38 -16.65 -0.27
N GLY A 273 -8.57 -15.72 -0.79
CA GLY A 273 -8.52 -15.33 -2.19
C GLY A 273 -9.15 -13.96 -2.47
N MET A 274 -8.95 -13.01 -1.56
CA MET A 274 -9.44 -11.63 -1.68
C MET A 274 -8.27 -10.66 -1.76
N GLY A 275 -8.52 -9.48 -2.31
CA GLY A 275 -7.69 -8.30 -2.11
C GLY A 275 -7.89 -7.69 -0.72
N ILE A 276 -7.13 -6.64 -0.43
CA ILE A 276 -7.11 -5.94 0.86
C ILE A 276 -7.08 -4.42 0.66
N ARG A 277 -7.76 -3.71 1.55
CA ARG A 277 -7.65 -2.27 1.74
C ARG A 277 -7.68 -1.97 3.23
N THR A 278 -6.67 -1.28 3.72
CA THR A 278 -6.58 -0.77 5.10
C THR A 278 -6.62 0.75 5.00
N GLY A 279 -7.30 1.42 5.95
CA GLY A 279 -7.16 2.88 6.08
C GLY A 279 -5.73 3.23 6.51
N ILE A 280 -5.40 4.52 6.59
CA ILE A 280 -4.30 5.05 7.42
C ILE A 280 -2.85 5.05 6.90
N THR A 281 -2.54 4.91 5.60
CA THR A 281 -1.13 5.19 5.21
C THR A 281 -0.72 6.64 5.47
N GLU A 282 -1.66 7.57 5.68
CA GLU A 282 -1.38 8.92 6.20
C GLU A 282 -0.64 8.88 7.56
N LEU A 283 -0.95 7.90 8.42
CA LEU A 283 -0.19 7.55 9.60
C LEU A 283 0.97 6.61 9.26
N SER A 284 1.87 7.09 8.42
CA SER A 284 2.94 6.29 7.83
C SER A 284 3.87 5.58 8.83
N ASN A 285 3.87 5.97 10.10
CA ASN A 285 4.65 5.34 11.16
C ASN A 285 3.82 4.47 12.10
N PHE A 286 2.50 4.47 12.02
CA PHE A 286 1.68 3.77 12.97
C PHE A 286 1.24 2.43 12.38
N HIS A 287 1.47 1.36 13.13
CA HIS A 287 0.86 0.04 12.98
C HIS A 287 1.26 -0.75 11.72
N LEU A 288 1.31 -0.12 10.55
CA LEU A 288 1.57 -0.71 9.23
C LEU A 288 3.03 -1.15 8.99
N SER A 289 3.87 -1.21 10.02
CA SER A 289 5.22 -1.79 9.89
C SER A 289 5.18 -3.32 9.90
N GLU A 290 4.28 -3.90 10.69
CA GLU A 290 3.94 -5.33 10.70
C GLU A 290 2.51 -5.49 10.16
N ALA A 291 2.38 -5.79 8.88
CA ALA A 291 1.10 -5.89 8.17
C ALA A 291 1.04 -7.20 7.36
N PRO A 292 0.76 -8.34 8.02
CA PRO A 292 0.82 -9.66 7.40
C PRO A 292 -0.16 -9.85 6.24
N ALA A 293 -1.31 -9.15 6.21
CA ALA A 293 -2.24 -9.20 5.08
C ALA A 293 -1.62 -8.59 3.82
N TYR A 294 -0.69 -7.63 3.96
CA TYR A 294 0.14 -7.10 2.87
C TYR A 294 1.44 -7.90 2.68
N GLY A 295 1.76 -8.80 3.61
CA GLY A 295 3.02 -9.54 3.67
C GLY A 295 4.19 -8.73 4.22
N SER A 296 3.94 -7.58 4.85
CA SER A 296 4.97 -6.76 5.48
C SER A 296 5.35 -7.32 6.85
N HIS A 297 6.65 -7.47 7.10
CA HIS A 297 7.19 -7.97 8.35
C HIS A 297 8.39 -7.16 8.84
N VAL A 298 8.36 -6.74 10.10
CA VAL A 298 9.51 -6.15 10.81
C VAL A 298 10.57 -7.23 11.01
N GLN A 299 11.83 -6.87 10.77
CA GLN A 299 13.00 -7.72 10.97
C GLN A 299 13.69 -7.39 12.30
N PRO A 300 14.53 -8.29 12.84
CA PRO A 300 15.26 -8.07 14.10
C PRO A 300 16.08 -6.76 14.17
N ASP A 301 16.55 -6.26 13.03
CA ASP A 301 17.30 -5.01 12.91
C ASP A 301 16.42 -3.77 12.69
N GLY A 302 15.09 -3.93 12.76
CA GLY A 302 14.11 -2.87 12.56
C GLY A 302 13.77 -2.60 11.10
N HIS A 303 14.43 -3.21 10.11
CA HIS A 303 14.01 -3.07 8.71
C HIS A 303 12.67 -3.78 8.45
N MET A 304 11.97 -3.37 7.40
CA MET A 304 10.77 -4.08 6.92
C MET A 304 11.07 -4.86 5.65
N THR A 305 10.49 -6.06 5.54
CA THR A 305 10.47 -6.83 4.30
C THR A 305 9.03 -7.08 3.86
N VAL A 306 8.81 -7.28 2.56
CA VAL A 306 7.50 -7.67 2.02
C VAL A 306 7.62 -8.98 1.27
N ASP A 307 6.82 -9.96 1.67
CA ASP A 307 6.71 -11.23 0.95
C ASP A 307 5.93 -11.06 -0.36
N GLU A 308 6.64 -10.71 -1.44
CA GLU A 308 6.08 -10.58 -2.78
C GLU A 308 5.73 -11.93 -3.44
N SER A 309 5.96 -13.07 -2.76
CA SER A 309 5.54 -14.38 -3.27
C SER A 309 4.05 -14.66 -3.01
N LEU A 310 3.40 -13.85 -2.18
CA LEU A 310 1.99 -13.97 -1.86
C LEU A 310 1.10 -13.74 -3.09
N PRO A 311 -0.01 -14.50 -3.24
CA PRO A 311 -0.88 -14.38 -4.41
C PRO A 311 -1.43 -12.98 -4.68
N ILE A 312 -1.66 -12.16 -3.64
CA ILE A 312 -2.15 -10.78 -3.75
C ILE A 312 -1.22 -9.91 -4.61
N HIS A 313 0.09 -10.17 -4.58
CA HIS A 313 1.11 -9.41 -5.30
C HIS A 313 1.31 -9.87 -6.75
N SER A 314 0.43 -10.74 -7.26
CA SER A 314 0.44 -11.19 -8.66
C SER A 314 0.10 -10.09 -9.68
N GLY A 315 -0.46 -8.96 -9.21
CA GLY A 315 -1.04 -7.90 -10.05
C GLY A 315 -2.48 -8.17 -10.47
N ARG A 316 -3.06 -9.30 -10.05
CA ARG A 316 -4.48 -9.62 -10.31
C ARG A 316 -5.42 -9.10 -9.24
N TYR A 317 -5.01 -9.18 -7.97
CA TYR A 317 -5.80 -8.71 -6.84
C TYR A 317 -5.65 -7.20 -6.65
N VAL A 318 -6.60 -6.62 -5.93
CA VAL A 318 -6.52 -5.24 -5.47
C VAL A 318 -5.84 -5.21 -4.10
N VAL A 319 -4.75 -4.47 -4.02
CA VAL A 319 -4.01 -4.15 -2.80
C VAL A 319 -4.06 -2.62 -2.70
N ALA A 320 -4.85 -2.13 -1.77
CA ALA A 320 -5.22 -0.73 -1.71
C ALA A 320 -4.98 -0.09 -0.35
N THR A 321 -4.95 1.23 -0.34
CA THR A 321 -5.01 2.05 0.88
C THR A 321 -5.56 3.42 0.48
N GLU A 322 -5.56 4.35 1.43
CA GLU A 322 -6.16 5.68 1.31
C GLU A 322 -5.15 6.74 1.67
N ASN A 323 -5.13 7.80 0.86
CA ASN A 323 -4.37 9.03 1.11
C ASN A 323 -5.25 10.21 0.69
N GLU A 324 -6.34 10.40 1.40
CA GLU A 324 -7.38 11.39 1.09
C GLU A 324 -7.53 12.52 2.12
N CYS A 325 -7.08 12.36 3.36
CA CYS A 325 -7.51 13.22 4.46
C CYS A 325 -6.37 13.95 5.17
N PHE A 326 -5.45 14.62 4.46
CA PHE A 326 -4.29 15.26 5.11
C PHE A 326 -4.64 16.45 6.05
N THR A 327 -5.69 17.22 5.73
CA THR A 327 -6.19 18.34 6.56
C THR A 327 -7.72 18.37 6.63
N ASP A 328 -8.33 17.22 6.39
CA ASP A 328 -9.78 16.99 6.40
C ASP A 328 -10.11 15.77 7.25
N CYS A 329 -11.38 15.35 7.31
CA CYS A 329 -11.81 14.14 8.02
C CYS A 329 -11.47 14.13 9.52
N GLY A 330 -11.32 15.33 10.11
CA GLY A 330 -10.92 15.51 11.51
C GLY A 330 -9.42 15.67 11.73
N TYR A 331 -8.60 15.43 10.72
CA TYR A 331 -7.14 15.54 10.80
C TYR A 331 -6.61 16.94 10.51
N GLN A 332 -5.43 17.23 11.06
CA GLN A 332 -4.69 18.47 10.80
C GLN A 332 -3.18 18.20 10.77
N THR A 333 -2.47 18.80 9.83
CA THR A 333 -1.01 18.84 9.81
C THR A 333 -0.53 20.23 9.38
N ASP A 334 0.59 20.67 9.97
CA ASP A 334 1.29 21.89 9.56
C ASP A 334 2.41 21.62 8.53
N ASP A 335 2.74 20.34 8.29
CA ASP A 335 3.67 19.89 7.25
C ASP A 335 3.00 18.90 6.28
N VAL A 336 2.16 19.45 5.42
CA VAL A 336 1.40 18.67 4.43
C VAL A 336 2.32 17.93 3.46
N TYR A 337 3.42 18.56 3.01
CA TYR A 337 4.32 17.91 2.05
C TYR A 337 4.96 16.66 2.64
N TYR A 338 5.45 16.75 3.88
CA TYR A 338 5.99 15.58 4.58
C TYR A 338 4.93 14.48 4.72
N ALA A 339 3.72 14.81 5.18
CA ALA A 339 2.65 13.84 5.37
C ALA A 339 2.32 13.10 4.05
N VAL A 340 2.10 13.83 2.96
CA VAL A 340 1.82 13.24 1.63
C VAL A 340 3.00 12.37 1.16
N ARG A 341 4.24 12.85 1.34
CA ARG A 341 5.45 12.11 0.96
C ARG A 341 5.55 10.77 1.68
N GLN A 342 5.43 10.76 3.00
CA GLN A 342 5.62 9.53 3.76
C GLN A 342 4.49 8.54 3.55
N ALA A 343 3.25 9.03 3.44
CA ALA A 343 2.11 8.19 3.16
C ALA A 343 2.23 7.47 1.82
N ASN A 344 2.67 8.18 0.78
CA ASN A 344 2.92 7.61 -0.54
C ASN A 344 4.11 6.62 -0.54
N LEU A 345 5.18 6.90 0.22
CA LEU A 345 6.30 5.97 0.38
C LEU A 345 5.87 4.70 1.12
N LYS A 346 5.11 4.81 2.20
CA LYS A 346 4.59 3.66 2.96
C LYS A 346 3.68 2.79 2.09
N ALA A 347 2.77 3.39 1.34
CA ALA A 347 1.91 2.66 0.41
C ALA A 347 2.70 1.86 -0.63
N LEU A 348 3.74 2.46 -1.23
CA LEU A 348 4.60 1.75 -2.18
C LEU A 348 5.49 0.69 -1.51
N GLN A 349 5.91 0.89 -0.25
CA GLN A 349 6.56 -0.15 0.54
C GLN A 349 5.64 -1.36 0.70
N LEU A 350 4.34 -1.15 0.96
CA LEU A 350 3.32 -2.20 1.04
C LEU A 350 2.87 -2.80 -0.31
N ARG A 351 3.49 -2.37 -1.42
CA ARG A 351 3.20 -2.85 -2.80
C ARG A 351 1.77 -2.57 -3.28
N VAL A 352 1.18 -1.49 -2.78
CA VAL A 352 -0.14 -1.00 -3.21
C VAL A 352 -0.19 -0.83 -4.74
N ASN A 353 -1.29 -1.26 -5.35
CA ASN A 353 -1.62 -1.01 -6.76
C ASN A 353 -2.81 -0.07 -6.95
N TRP A 354 -3.68 0.08 -5.96
CA TRP A 354 -4.81 1.01 -6.02
C TRP A 354 -4.76 2.00 -4.88
N MET A 355 -4.89 3.28 -5.17
CA MET A 355 -4.87 4.32 -4.14
C MET A 355 -6.19 5.09 -4.19
N TYR A 356 -6.88 5.11 -3.06
CA TYR A 356 -8.04 5.96 -2.88
C TYR A 356 -7.59 7.38 -2.58
N VAL A 357 -8.13 8.34 -3.32
CA VAL A 357 -7.74 9.75 -3.25
C VAL A 357 -8.97 10.64 -3.39
N VAL A 358 -8.91 11.82 -2.81
CA VAL A 358 -9.85 12.91 -3.09
C VAL A 358 -9.00 14.10 -3.52
N PRO A 359 -8.97 14.48 -4.82
CA PRO A 359 -7.90 15.32 -5.38
C PRO A 359 -7.50 16.58 -4.61
N GLY A 360 -8.48 17.32 -4.07
CA GLY A 360 -8.24 18.51 -3.26
C GLY A 360 -7.63 18.17 -1.90
N PRO A 361 -8.36 17.45 -1.02
CA PRO A 361 -7.84 16.94 0.25
C PRO A 361 -6.53 16.11 0.17
N SER A 362 -6.28 15.43 -0.94
CA SER A 362 -5.02 14.72 -1.25
C SER A 362 -3.88 15.65 -1.73
N TYR A 363 -4.12 16.94 -1.93
CA TYR A 363 -3.13 17.93 -2.42
C TYR A 363 -2.47 17.55 -3.75
N MET A 364 -3.25 16.95 -4.67
CA MET A 364 -2.71 16.46 -5.94
C MET A 364 -2.17 17.58 -6.84
N ALA A 365 -2.87 18.72 -6.85
CA ALA A 365 -2.50 19.87 -7.66
C ALA A 365 -1.25 20.60 -7.13
N GLU A 366 -1.01 20.54 -5.82
CA GLU A 366 0.14 21.14 -5.13
C GLU A 366 1.41 20.30 -5.29
N TYR A 367 1.28 18.97 -5.32
CA TYR A 367 2.41 18.03 -5.43
C TYR A 367 2.32 17.14 -6.69
N PRO A 368 2.14 17.71 -7.89
CA PRO A 368 1.79 16.94 -9.08
C PRO A 368 2.90 15.98 -9.52
N GLU A 369 4.17 16.31 -9.27
CA GLU A 369 5.29 15.43 -9.65
C GLU A 369 5.36 14.17 -8.79
N GLN A 370 5.03 14.29 -7.50
CA GLN A 370 5.03 13.17 -6.57
C GLN A 370 3.84 12.24 -6.83
N TRP A 371 2.65 12.80 -7.04
CA TRP A 371 1.47 12.02 -7.41
C TRP A 371 1.59 11.40 -8.79
N ASP A 372 2.28 12.03 -9.75
CA ASP A 372 2.56 11.39 -11.04
C ASP A 372 3.57 10.23 -10.90
N TRP A 373 4.59 10.38 -10.04
CA TRP A 373 5.51 9.30 -9.69
C TRP A 373 4.79 8.13 -9.01
N LEU A 374 3.91 8.40 -8.03
CA LEU A 374 3.13 7.37 -7.35
C LEU A 374 2.30 6.58 -8.36
N ARG A 375 1.53 7.27 -9.22
CA ARG A 375 0.69 6.66 -10.26
C ARG A 375 1.45 5.67 -11.13
N LEU A 376 2.67 6.03 -11.53
CA LEU A 376 3.53 5.20 -12.38
C LEU A 376 4.21 4.06 -11.61
N SER A 377 4.29 4.18 -10.29
CA SER A 377 4.93 3.24 -9.37
C SER A 377 3.97 2.20 -8.79
N LEU A 378 2.68 2.53 -8.68
CA LEU A 378 1.62 1.65 -8.19
C LEU A 378 1.54 0.35 -9.01
N GLY A 379 1.51 -0.78 -8.31
CA GLY A 379 1.40 -2.12 -8.91
C GLY A 379 2.62 -2.60 -9.70
N GLN A 380 3.68 -1.79 -9.81
CA GLN A 380 4.92 -2.25 -10.41
C GLN A 380 5.57 -3.36 -9.59
N ARG A 381 6.27 -4.26 -10.28
CA ARG A 381 7.12 -5.29 -9.69
C ARG A 381 8.59 -4.94 -9.91
N ALA A 382 9.49 -5.65 -9.24
CA ALA A 382 10.93 -5.42 -9.37
C ALA A 382 11.40 -5.44 -10.83
N ASP A 383 10.85 -6.35 -11.65
CA ASP A 383 11.19 -6.50 -13.06
C ASP A 383 10.57 -5.44 -13.98
N THR A 384 9.45 -4.83 -13.60
CA THR A 384 8.71 -3.83 -14.42
C THR A 384 8.90 -2.39 -13.96
N SER A 385 9.33 -2.14 -12.72
CA SER A 385 9.46 -0.80 -12.15
C SER A 385 10.60 0.02 -12.74
N ALA A 386 10.35 1.29 -13.02
CA ALA A 386 11.39 2.20 -13.47
C ALA A 386 12.51 2.40 -12.43
N ASP A 387 12.15 2.30 -11.14
CA ASP A 387 13.04 2.59 -10.04
C ASP A 387 12.95 1.58 -8.88
N ALA A 388 14.01 1.60 -8.08
CA ALA A 388 14.14 0.98 -6.77
C ALA A 388 14.67 2.05 -5.81
N TRP A 389 14.21 2.09 -4.57
CA TRP A 389 14.51 3.20 -3.67
C TRP A 389 14.59 2.82 -2.19
N ALA A 390 15.31 3.64 -1.43
CA ALA A 390 15.41 3.61 0.01
C ALA A 390 15.23 5.05 0.55
N ALA A 391 14.23 5.24 1.40
CA ALA A 391 14.08 6.42 2.25
C ALA A 391 14.78 6.14 3.57
N PHE A 392 15.85 6.87 3.79
CA PHE A 392 16.73 6.72 4.95
C PHE A 392 16.04 7.39 6.12
N ARG A 393 15.77 6.64 7.18
CA ARG A 393 15.10 7.15 8.38
C ARG A 393 15.19 6.15 9.51
N ASP A 394 14.91 6.67 10.70
CA ASP A 394 14.71 5.89 11.91
C ASP A 394 13.48 6.47 12.61
N ALA A 395 12.38 5.71 12.68
CA ALA A 395 11.08 6.23 13.10
C ALA A 395 10.40 5.31 14.12
N GLU A 396 9.70 5.90 15.09
CA GLU A 396 8.91 5.17 16.07
C GLU A 396 7.62 4.69 15.44
N ASP A 397 7.37 3.38 15.52
CA ASP A 397 6.03 2.84 15.36
C ASP A 397 5.43 2.58 16.73
N SER A 398 4.79 3.63 17.27
CA SER A 398 4.33 3.73 18.65
C SER A 398 3.34 2.62 19.02
N TYR A 399 2.62 2.06 18.04
CA TYR A 399 1.74 0.91 18.22
C TYR A 399 2.51 -0.27 18.83
N TRP A 400 3.74 -0.49 18.40
CA TRP A 400 4.60 -1.55 18.90
C TRP A 400 5.38 -1.15 20.14
N ALA A 401 5.08 -0.06 20.86
CA ALA A 401 5.85 0.28 22.06
C ALA A 401 5.68 -0.73 23.22
N ASP A 402 4.57 -1.45 23.27
CA ASP A 402 4.28 -2.43 24.33
C ASP A 402 5.09 -3.74 24.14
N PRO A 403 5.99 -4.11 25.07
CA PRO A 403 6.81 -5.31 24.94
C PRO A 403 6.04 -6.63 25.07
N GLU A 404 4.79 -6.62 25.54
CA GLU A 404 3.95 -7.83 25.66
C GLU A 404 3.21 -8.18 24.36
N SER A 405 3.13 -7.24 23.41
CA SER A 405 2.57 -7.41 22.07
C SER A 405 3.67 -7.40 21.00
N GLY A 406 3.37 -7.73 19.75
CA GLY A 406 4.29 -7.56 18.61
C GLY A 406 4.79 -8.85 17.96
N PRO A 407 5.51 -8.75 16.84
CA PRO A 407 5.77 -9.87 15.94
C PRO A 407 6.83 -10.88 16.43
N PHE A 408 7.43 -10.64 17.60
CA PHE A 408 8.53 -11.47 18.11
C PHE A 408 8.18 -12.11 19.45
N ASP A 409 8.31 -13.44 19.53
CA ASP A 409 8.16 -14.20 20.78
C ASP A 409 9.20 -13.79 21.86
N ASP A 410 10.40 -13.40 21.43
CA ASP A 410 11.47 -12.91 22.30
C ASP A 410 11.65 -11.40 22.05
N PRO A 411 11.30 -10.52 23.02
CA PRO A 411 11.49 -9.07 22.91
C PRO A 411 12.93 -8.66 22.65
N ALA A 412 13.92 -9.48 23.01
CA ALA A 412 15.33 -9.21 22.70
C ALA A 412 15.66 -9.33 21.20
N SER A 413 14.74 -9.85 20.39
CA SER A 413 14.90 -9.95 18.93
C SER A 413 14.83 -8.60 18.23
N TRP A 414 14.21 -7.59 18.85
CA TRP A 414 14.18 -6.22 18.33
C TRP A 414 14.68 -5.25 19.42
N PRO A 415 16.01 -5.12 19.57
CA PRO A 415 16.62 -4.39 20.69
C PRO A 415 16.23 -2.91 20.74
N ASP A 416 16.03 -2.31 19.57
CA ASP A 416 15.75 -0.88 19.41
C ASP A 416 14.24 -0.60 19.28
N ARG A 417 13.38 -1.53 19.65
CA ARG A 417 11.92 -1.34 19.67
C ARG A 417 11.51 -0.05 20.43
N PRO A 418 10.54 0.74 19.93
CA PRO A 418 9.69 0.53 18.75
C PRO A 418 10.24 1.15 17.44
N TRP A 419 11.55 1.31 17.33
CA TRP A 419 12.15 1.99 16.19
C TRP A 419 12.28 1.09 14.96
N VAL A 420 11.65 1.53 13.88
CA VAL A 420 11.64 0.88 12.56
C VAL A 420 12.55 1.67 11.62
N ARG A 421 13.41 0.95 10.90
CA ARG A 421 14.40 1.50 9.99
C ARG A 421 13.85 1.57 8.58
N ASN A 422 14.05 2.73 7.96
CA ASN A 422 13.83 3.01 6.54
C ASN A 422 12.41 2.74 6.02
N LEU A 423 12.09 3.32 4.86
CA LEU A 423 11.08 2.78 3.95
C LEU A 423 11.81 2.35 2.68
N GLU A 424 11.59 1.13 2.20
CA GLU A 424 12.44 0.56 1.15
C GLU A 424 11.62 -0.24 0.12
N ARG A 425 12.04 -0.13 -1.14
CA ARG A 425 11.47 -0.87 -2.27
C ARG A 425 12.58 -1.25 -3.24
N TRP A 426 13.02 -2.51 -3.12
CA TRP A 426 14.06 -3.16 -3.95
C TRP A 426 15.46 -2.53 -3.93
N LEU A 427 15.67 -1.49 -3.13
CA LEU A 427 16.97 -0.94 -2.77
C LEU A 427 16.99 -0.86 -1.25
N VAL A 428 17.93 -1.53 -0.62
CA VAL A 428 17.99 -1.67 0.84
C VAL A 428 19.30 -1.09 1.33
N GLN A 429 19.26 -0.18 2.31
CA GLN A 429 20.45 0.25 3.01
C GLN A 429 20.87 -0.83 4.00
N VAL A 430 22.16 -1.16 4.02
CA VAL A 430 22.70 -2.21 4.88
C VAL A 430 23.86 -1.64 5.69
N ASP A 431 23.85 -1.91 6.99
CA ASP A 431 24.96 -1.58 7.87
C ASP A 431 26.10 -2.60 7.71
N GLU A 432 27.29 -2.11 7.40
CA GLU A 432 28.52 -2.90 7.36
C GLU A 432 29.73 -2.08 7.82
N PRO A 433 30.88 -2.70 8.17
CA PRO A 433 32.04 -1.96 8.64
C PRO A 433 32.46 -0.82 7.69
N GLY A 434 32.46 0.42 8.19
CA GLY A 434 32.79 1.61 7.41
C GLY A 434 31.61 2.19 6.62
N SER A 435 30.40 1.66 6.83
CA SER A 435 29.13 2.16 6.28
C SER A 435 27.93 1.87 7.19
N VAL A 436 28.14 1.91 8.51
CA VAL A 436 27.03 1.91 9.47
C VAL A 436 26.34 3.28 9.38
N ALA A 437 25.02 3.27 9.19
CA ALA A 437 24.22 4.49 9.15
C ALA A 437 23.85 4.92 10.58
N HIS A 438 23.88 6.23 10.82
CA HIS A 438 23.62 6.79 12.15
C HIS A 438 22.41 7.72 12.11
N ARG A 439 21.59 7.66 13.16
CA ARG A 439 20.49 8.61 13.36
C ARG A 439 21.01 10.04 13.40
N THR A 440 20.25 10.97 12.85
CA THR A 440 20.56 12.40 12.84
C THR A 440 19.36 13.23 13.28
N ASP A 441 19.63 14.43 13.79
CA ASP A 441 18.60 15.41 14.17
C ASP A 441 18.45 16.52 13.12
N ALA A 442 18.95 16.29 11.91
CA ALA A 442 18.93 17.28 10.82
C ALA A 442 17.50 17.52 10.28
N ASP A 443 16.61 16.54 10.40
CA ASP A 443 15.22 16.58 9.96
C ASP A 443 14.40 15.66 10.87
N VAL A 444 13.62 16.26 11.77
CA VAL A 444 12.87 15.54 12.81
C VAL A 444 11.43 15.98 12.76
N HIS A 445 10.53 15.00 12.72
CA HIS A 445 9.10 15.19 12.69
C HIS A 445 8.49 14.48 13.91
N GLU A 446 7.64 15.18 14.65
CA GLU A 446 6.99 14.67 15.85
C GLU A 446 5.48 14.79 15.67
N HIS A 447 4.76 13.67 15.82
CA HIS A 447 3.30 13.62 15.83
C HIS A 447 2.65 14.33 14.63
N VAL A 448 3.32 14.29 13.46
CA VAL A 448 2.74 14.83 12.23
C VAL A 448 1.45 14.08 11.99
N PHE A 449 0.35 14.81 11.71
CA PHE A 449 -1.01 14.29 11.62
C PHE A 449 -1.65 14.07 13.00
N GLU A 450 -1.10 13.18 13.83
CA GLU A 450 -1.53 12.99 15.23
C GLU A 450 -0.46 12.29 16.09
N GLU A 451 -0.75 12.12 17.39
CA GLU A 451 0.17 11.58 18.41
C GLU A 451 0.69 10.18 18.05
N ASP A 452 -0.17 9.33 17.50
CA ASP A 452 0.15 7.94 17.18
C ASP A 452 1.21 7.80 16.08
N ASN A 453 1.42 8.82 15.24
CA ASN A 453 2.46 8.82 14.19
C ASN A 453 3.89 8.99 14.74
N GLY A 454 4.04 9.16 16.06
CA GLY A 454 5.32 9.07 16.78
C GLY A 454 6.38 10.09 16.35
N VAL A 455 7.64 9.77 16.63
CA VAL A 455 8.80 10.58 16.20
C VAL A 455 9.52 9.92 15.04
N ALA A 456 9.84 10.70 14.00
CA ALA A 456 10.66 10.26 12.87
C ALA A 456 11.90 11.13 12.70
N HIS A 457 13.06 10.48 12.68
CA HIS A 457 14.32 11.09 12.24
C HIS A 457 14.50 10.78 10.75
N GLU A 458 14.29 11.79 9.91
CA GLU A 458 14.40 11.67 8.47
C GLU A 458 15.84 11.91 8.02
N GLY A 459 16.31 10.99 7.19
CA GLY A 459 17.70 10.87 6.82
C GLY A 459 18.56 10.17 7.87
N LEU A 460 19.70 9.67 7.40
CA LEU A 460 20.75 9.10 8.23
C LEU A 460 22.07 9.76 7.87
N SER A 461 22.96 9.86 8.86
CA SER A 461 24.30 10.43 8.72
C SER A 461 25.39 9.35 8.71
N THR A 462 26.49 9.66 8.05
CA THR A 462 27.77 8.98 8.29
C THR A 462 28.36 9.39 9.64
N ASP A 463 29.34 8.64 10.14
CA ASP A 463 30.23 9.06 11.24
C ASP A 463 31.69 8.85 10.83
N VAL A 464 32.26 9.88 10.20
CA VAL A 464 33.64 9.88 9.71
C VAL A 464 34.63 9.69 10.86
N ALA A 465 34.32 10.16 12.06
CA ALA A 465 35.20 10.02 13.23
C ALA A 465 35.24 8.56 13.72
N ALA A 466 34.14 7.83 13.64
CA ALA A 466 34.06 6.39 13.90
C ALA A 466 34.58 5.53 12.74
N GLY A 467 34.74 6.11 11.55
CA GLY A 467 35.25 5.44 10.35
C GLY A 467 34.16 5.00 9.37
N ASP A 468 32.90 5.32 9.66
CA ASP A 468 31.76 5.11 8.77
C ASP A 468 31.72 6.22 7.73
N THR A 469 32.27 5.94 6.55
CA THR A 469 32.55 6.95 5.51
C THR A 469 31.63 6.81 4.29
N GLY A 470 30.45 6.24 4.49
CA GLY A 470 29.49 6.03 3.41
C GLY A 470 28.26 5.23 3.83
N PHE A 471 27.42 4.93 2.86
CA PHE A 471 26.25 4.07 3.01
C PHE A 471 26.31 2.96 1.97
N ALA A 472 26.11 1.71 2.41
CA ALA A 472 26.04 0.57 1.51
C ALA A 472 24.59 0.26 1.15
N LEU A 473 24.36 -0.10 -0.11
CA LEU A 473 23.04 -0.34 -0.68
C LEU A 473 23.04 -1.66 -1.45
N ASP A 474 22.11 -2.56 -1.11
CA ASP A 474 21.85 -3.78 -1.85
C ASP A 474 20.66 -3.60 -2.79
N VAL A 475 20.83 -4.04 -4.03
CA VAL A 475 19.80 -3.98 -5.08
C VAL A 475 19.14 -5.34 -5.24
N ASP A 476 17.80 -5.38 -5.28
CA ASP A 476 17.04 -6.61 -5.54
C ASP A 476 17.52 -7.26 -6.85
N PRO A 477 17.87 -8.56 -6.84
CA PRO A 477 18.38 -9.24 -8.03
C PRO A 477 17.42 -9.22 -9.22
N ARG A 478 16.10 -9.20 -8.99
CA ARG A 478 15.08 -9.15 -10.05
C ARG A 478 15.08 -7.79 -10.74
N PHE A 479 15.20 -6.71 -9.97
CA PHE A 479 15.33 -5.35 -10.51
C PHE A 479 16.65 -5.19 -11.28
N ALA A 480 17.76 -5.63 -10.69
CA ALA A 480 19.07 -5.59 -11.33
C ALA A 480 19.11 -6.40 -12.65
N ALA A 481 18.49 -7.59 -12.67
CA ALA A 481 18.43 -8.44 -13.85
C ALA A 481 17.58 -7.84 -14.99
N ALA A 482 16.57 -7.04 -14.65
CA ALA A 482 15.71 -6.37 -15.62
C ALA A 482 16.30 -5.06 -16.16
N ALA A 483 17.42 -4.58 -15.60
CA ALA A 483 18.10 -3.40 -16.10
C ALA A 483 18.86 -3.71 -17.40
N SER A 484 18.36 -3.22 -18.54
CA SER A 484 19.05 -3.29 -19.83
C SER A 484 19.51 -1.89 -20.25
N GLY A 485 20.78 -1.57 -20.02
CA GLY A 485 21.37 -0.28 -20.40
C GLY A 485 21.73 0.61 -19.22
N ARG A 486 21.58 1.92 -19.42
CA ARG A 486 22.09 2.92 -18.49
C ARG A 486 21.18 3.08 -17.28
N VAL A 487 21.80 3.17 -16.12
CA VAL A 487 21.14 3.46 -14.86
C VAL A 487 21.75 4.70 -14.21
N VAL A 488 20.92 5.41 -13.45
CA VAL A 488 21.37 6.54 -12.62
C VAL A 488 20.96 6.30 -11.19
N LEU A 489 21.74 6.81 -10.24
CA LEU A 489 21.32 6.90 -8.84
C LEU A 489 20.98 8.36 -8.54
N LYS A 490 19.76 8.61 -8.09
CA LYS A 490 19.33 9.89 -7.51
C LYS A 490 19.56 9.83 -6.01
N VAL A 491 20.32 10.75 -5.45
CA VAL A 491 20.58 10.84 -4.01
C VAL A 491 20.14 12.20 -3.51
N THR A 492 19.14 12.23 -2.64
CA THR A 492 18.74 13.44 -1.92
C THR A 492 19.54 13.55 -0.63
N PHE A 493 20.33 14.61 -0.52
CA PHE A 493 21.26 14.85 0.57
C PHE A 493 21.13 16.27 1.12
N LEU A 494 21.53 16.45 2.38
CA LEU A 494 21.68 17.78 2.95
C LEU A 494 23.02 18.35 2.48
N ASP A 495 22.99 19.42 1.70
CA ASP A 495 24.19 20.08 1.18
C ASP A 495 24.87 20.94 2.26
N ALA A 496 25.31 20.29 3.34
CA ALA A 496 26.04 20.87 4.45
C ALA A 496 27.47 20.30 4.52
N GLY A 497 28.36 21.03 5.21
CA GLY A 497 29.76 20.67 5.34
C GLY A 497 30.56 20.81 4.04
N SER A 498 31.69 20.10 3.97
CA SER A 498 32.66 20.17 2.89
C SER A 498 33.11 18.78 2.41
N GLY A 499 33.65 18.75 1.19
CA GLY A 499 34.11 17.51 0.55
C GLY A 499 33.03 16.84 -0.29
N ALA A 500 33.47 16.05 -1.26
CA ALA A 500 32.62 15.39 -2.23
C ALA A 500 32.25 13.96 -1.80
N PHE A 501 31.22 13.41 -2.44
CA PHE A 501 30.92 11.98 -2.39
C PHE A 501 30.76 11.41 -3.80
N ALA A 502 30.90 10.09 -3.96
CA ALA A 502 30.71 9.39 -5.22
C ALA A 502 29.97 8.06 -5.00
N ILE A 503 29.58 7.40 -6.08
CA ILE A 503 28.96 6.07 -6.01
C ILE A 503 29.98 5.03 -6.46
N ASP A 504 30.43 4.21 -5.51
CA ASP A 504 31.29 3.07 -5.79
C ASP A 504 30.47 1.83 -6.12
N THR A 505 30.90 1.13 -7.16
CA THR A 505 30.26 -0.09 -7.66
C THR A 505 31.33 -1.13 -7.99
N GLY A 506 30.93 -2.38 -8.23
CA GLY A 506 31.85 -3.41 -8.72
C GLY A 506 32.50 -3.07 -10.08
N ALA A 507 31.92 -2.16 -10.86
CA ALA A 507 32.42 -1.73 -12.16
C ALA A 507 33.32 -0.47 -12.09
N GLY A 508 33.41 0.17 -10.92
CA GLY A 508 34.17 1.40 -10.71
C GLY A 508 33.36 2.47 -9.96
N SER A 509 33.95 3.65 -9.83
CA SER A 509 33.34 4.81 -9.15
C SER A 509 32.69 5.76 -10.15
N SER A 510 31.61 6.41 -9.76
CA SER A 510 30.93 7.45 -10.56
C SER A 510 31.72 8.77 -10.58
N ALA A 511 31.20 9.76 -11.30
CA ALA A 511 31.62 11.14 -11.11
C ALA A 511 31.26 11.62 -9.69
N ALA A 512 32.09 12.49 -9.12
CA ALA A 512 31.92 13.03 -7.78
C ALA A 512 30.83 14.12 -7.75
N VAL A 513 30.06 14.13 -6.65
CA VAL A 513 29.12 15.19 -6.30
C VAL A 513 29.83 16.15 -5.35
N GLU A 514 30.10 17.35 -5.85
CA GLU A 514 30.72 18.42 -5.04
C GLU A 514 29.66 19.08 -4.16
N ARG A 515 29.86 19.05 -2.83
CA ARG A 515 29.03 19.78 -1.88
C ARG A 515 29.45 21.24 -1.83
N THR A 516 28.45 22.12 -1.83
CA THR A 516 28.67 23.58 -1.81
C THR A 516 28.46 24.19 -0.43
N GLY A 517 27.85 23.43 0.50
CA GLY A 517 27.58 23.90 1.85
C GLY A 517 26.42 24.90 1.94
N SER A 518 25.43 24.78 1.05
CA SER A 518 24.25 25.65 1.02
C SER A 518 23.30 25.47 2.21
N GLY A 519 23.35 24.32 2.90
CA GLY A 519 22.46 23.95 3.99
C GLY A 519 21.05 23.55 3.54
N ALA A 520 20.81 23.43 2.23
CA ALA A 520 19.53 23.01 1.68
C ALA A 520 19.52 21.50 1.35
N TRP A 521 18.33 20.91 1.35
CA TRP A 521 18.10 19.59 0.76
C TRP A 521 18.17 19.66 -0.77
N ARG A 522 18.96 18.79 -1.38
CA ARG A 522 19.20 18.77 -2.84
C ARG A 522 19.27 17.34 -3.34
N THR A 523 18.85 17.09 -4.57
CA THR A 523 19.00 15.79 -5.24
C THR A 523 20.09 15.82 -6.30
N ALA A 524 21.09 14.96 -6.16
CA ALA A 524 22.07 14.67 -7.22
C ALA A 524 21.59 13.47 -8.05
N THR A 525 21.42 13.65 -9.36
CA THR A 525 21.27 12.56 -10.33
C THR A 525 22.65 12.19 -10.88
N ILE A 526 23.09 10.95 -10.64
CA ILE A 526 24.45 10.48 -10.86
C ILE A 526 24.45 9.32 -11.85
N ALA A 527 25.20 9.42 -12.94
CA ALA A 527 25.38 8.31 -13.88
C ALA A 527 26.27 7.22 -13.25
N LEU A 528 25.78 5.98 -13.25
CA LEU A 528 26.59 4.84 -12.80
C LEU A 528 27.44 4.29 -13.94
N PRO A 529 28.62 3.72 -13.64
CA PRO A 529 29.45 3.05 -14.64
C PRO A 529 28.71 1.90 -15.35
N ASP A 530 29.08 1.64 -16.60
CA ASP A 530 28.55 0.48 -17.34
C ASP A 530 28.84 -0.82 -16.59
N GLY A 531 27.82 -1.65 -16.40
CA GLY A 531 27.93 -2.89 -15.63
C GLY A 531 27.85 -2.72 -14.12
N ALA A 532 27.49 -1.53 -13.60
CA ALA A 532 27.28 -1.29 -12.17
C ALA A 532 26.29 -2.27 -11.50
N LEU A 533 25.29 -2.75 -12.26
CA LEU A 533 24.31 -3.74 -11.78
C LEU A 533 24.57 -5.16 -12.29
N ALA A 534 25.72 -5.42 -12.91
CA ALA A 534 26.06 -6.76 -13.35
C ALA A 534 26.24 -7.66 -12.13
N ALA A 535 25.39 -8.68 -12.00
CA ALA A 535 25.49 -9.64 -10.92
C ALA A 535 26.85 -10.35 -10.98
N SER A 536 27.62 -10.25 -9.90
CA SER A 536 28.78 -11.11 -9.68
C SER A 536 28.27 -12.49 -9.26
N ALA A 537 28.10 -13.39 -10.24
CA ALA A 537 27.83 -14.83 -10.07
C ALA A 537 27.12 -15.23 -8.75
N GLY A 538 25.86 -14.81 -8.57
CA GLY A 538 25.01 -15.22 -7.44
C GLY A 538 24.91 -14.25 -6.26
N ALA A 539 25.54 -13.07 -6.32
CA ALA A 539 25.37 -12.01 -5.32
C ALA A 539 24.52 -10.84 -5.86
N SER A 540 23.78 -10.17 -4.97
CA SER A 540 23.08 -8.91 -5.26
C SER A 540 24.06 -7.85 -5.75
N ALA A 541 23.61 -6.99 -6.67
CA ALA A 541 24.41 -5.82 -7.04
C ALA A 541 24.49 -4.87 -5.85
N ARG A 542 25.70 -4.40 -5.54
CA ARG A 542 25.96 -3.54 -4.39
C ARG A 542 26.49 -2.18 -4.85
N LEU A 543 25.92 -1.13 -4.28
CA LEU A 543 26.33 0.25 -4.49
C LEU A 543 26.80 0.81 -3.14
N ARG A 544 27.76 1.74 -3.16
CA ARG A 544 28.15 2.47 -1.95
C ARG A 544 28.22 3.96 -2.24
N ILE A 545 27.45 4.75 -1.49
CA ILE A 545 27.62 6.21 -1.44
C ILE A 545 28.86 6.46 -0.58
N SER A 546 29.98 6.88 -1.16
CA SER A 546 31.26 7.00 -0.45
C SER A 546 31.76 8.43 -0.36
N LEU A 547 32.24 8.80 0.83
CA LEU A 547 32.87 10.09 1.06
C LEU A 547 34.31 10.11 0.54
N ALA A 548 34.70 11.23 -0.06
CA ALA A 548 36.09 11.51 -0.36
C ALA A 548 36.90 11.66 0.94
N SER A 549 38.20 11.35 0.87
CA SER A 549 39.11 11.50 2.00
C SER A 549 39.09 12.93 2.54
N GLY A 550 38.81 13.08 3.84
CA GLY A 550 38.75 14.38 4.53
C GLY A 550 37.46 15.17 4.32
N ALA A 551 36.41 14.54 3.77
CA ALA A 551 35.07 15.10 3.76
C ALA A 551 34.44 15.07 5.17
N ASP A 552 33.54 16.02 5.42
CA ASP A 552 32.69 16.02 6.61
C ASP A 552 31.56 14.96 6.49
N ASP A 553 30.83 14.72 7.57
CA ASP A 553 29.69 13.79 7.55
C ASP A 553 28.66 14.15 6.48
N LEU A 554 28.09 13.13 5.85
CA LEU A 554 27.04 13.24 4.85
C LEU A 554 25.71 12.78 5.44
N VAL A 555 24.68 13.59 5.28
CA VAL A 555 23.29 13.19 5.58
C VAL A 555 22.56 12.91 4.27
N VAL A 556 21.99 11.72 4.15
CA VAL A 556 21.16 11.28 3.01
C VAL A 556 19.76 10.97 3.51
N ARG A 557 18.72 11.47 2.81
CA ARG A 557 17.31 11.17 3.12
C ARG A 557 16.66 10.20 2.14
N PHE A 558 17.13 10.15 0.91
CA PHE A 558 16.51 9.33 -0.12
C PHE A 558 17.52 8.91 -1.19
N ALA A 559 17.56 7.63 -1.53
CA ALA A 559 18.31 7.11 -2.67
C ALA A 559 17.35 6.38 -3.61
N ARG A 560 17.42 6.67 -4.91
CA ARG A 560 16.53 6.10 -5.93
C ARG A 560 17.33 5.71 -7.17
N LEU A 561 17.46 4.41 -7.39
CA LEU A 561 18.13 3.81 -8.54
C LEU A 561 17.14 3.72 -9.70
N VAL A 562 17.42 4.39 -10.81
CA VAL A 562 16.48 4.52 -11.95
C VAL A 562 17.04 3.90 -13.22
N ARG A 563 16.24 3.06 -13.88
CA ARG A 563 16.51 2.51 -15.22
C ARG A 563 16.17 3.54 -16.29
N VAL A 564 17.19 4.10 -16.96
CA VAL A 564 16.93 5.18 -17.93
C VAL A 564 16.34 4.65 -19.24
N THR A 565 16.57 3.38 -19.55
CA THR A 565 15.98 2.64 -20.67
C THR A 565 15.15 1.47 -20.15
N GLY A 566 13.97 1.28 -20.75
CA GLY A 566 13.02 0.20 -20.44
C GLY A 566 13.20 -1.05 -21.27
#